data_AF-A0AAX6EAM0-F1
#
_entry.id   AF-A0AAX6EAM0-F1
#
_cell.length_a   1.000
_cell.length_b   1.000
_cell.length_c   1.000
_cell.angle_alpha   90.00
_cell.angle_beta   90.00
_cell.angle_gamma   90.00
#
_symmetry.space_group_name_H-M   'P 1'
#
loop_
_entity.id
_entity.type
_entity.pdbx_description
1 polymer ?
#
loop_
_entity_poly.entity_id
_entity_poly.type
_entity_poly.pdbx_seq_one_letter_code
_entity_poly.pdbx_strand_id
1 'polypeptide(L)'
;MRPLIAVVRQTFAGFGLADACRIGVVDPKHILIIPWLEADFLRLQSRVQWIVAKSPMRIFQWSIDFDPQIESAVATVWVNLPGIRHHLFEKSALFRLAKPFGVPLKLDIYSSNVDPTRPSMVRIFMEVDLNHPLPSRVRVNLPNHQSYWQPIINEDPPLYCKNCRHLGHEISKYKAKNSSSTHEAGLTEATSSLDTIPQPTIPQTKPSLSLYKVHPPANSSHSLLKSKRQCHLPKSSTPLGGPNP
;
A
#
# COMPACT_ATOMS: atom_id res chain seq x y z
N MET A 1 -26.44 1.50 1.42
CA MET A 1 -26.78 0.52 2.47
C MET A 1 -25.84 -0.67 2.33
N ARG A 2 -25.33 -1.21 3.42
CA ARG A 2 -24.46 -2.39 3.41
C ARG A 2 -25.24 -3.65 2.99
N PRO A 3 -24.69 -4.55 2.15
CA PRO A 3 -25.28 -5.88 1.89
C PRO A 3 -25.36 -6.77 3.14
N LEU A 4 -26.16 -7.83 3.09
CA LEU A 4 -26.23 -8.83 4.18
C LEU A 4 -24.83 -9.39 4.50
N ILE A 5 -24.54 -9.59 5.79
CA ILE A 5 -23.19 -10.00 6.25
C ILE A 5 -22.78 -11.37 5.70
N ALA A 6 -23.73 -12.28 5.51
CA ALA A 6 -23.48 -13.57 4.86
C ALA A 6 -22.99 -13.40 3.42
N VAL A 7 -23.60 -12.48 2.66
CA VAL A 7 -23.20 -12.17 1.29
C VAL A 7 -21.82 -11.52 1.26
N VAL A 8 -21.54 -10.61 2.20
CA VAL A 8 -20.22 -10.00 2.36
C VAL A 8 -19.15 -11.07 2.59
N ARG A 9 -19.36 -11.96 3.57
CA ARG A 9 -18.43 -13.05 3.90
C ARG A 9 -18.18 -13.97 2.70
N GLN A 10 -19.24 -14.40 2.02
CA GLN A 10 -19.14 -15.25 0.84
C GLN A 10 -18.34 -14.57 -0.29
N THR A 11 -18.59 -13.27 -0.51
CA THR A 11 -17.91 -12.51 -1.56
C THR A 11 -16.41 -12.36 -1.25
N PHE A 12 -16.05 -12.04 0.00
CA PHE A 12 -14.66 -11.90 0.41
C PHE A 12 -13.89 -13.23 0.43
N ALA A 13 -14.54 -14.35 0.77
CA ALA A 13 -13.97 -15.68 0.59
C ALA A 13 -13.66 -15.95 -0.90
N GLY A 14 -14.56 -15.56 -1.80
CA GLY A 14 -14.35 -15.66 -3.25
C GLY A 14 -13.19 -14.81 -3.81
N PHE A 15 -12.73 -13.81 -3.07
CA PHE A 15 -11.54 -13.02 -3.44
C PHE A 15 -10.21 -13.67 -3.03
N GLY A 16 -10.27 -14.90 -2.52
CA GLY A 16 -9.10 -15.68 -2.13
C GLY A 16 -8.42 -15.15 -0.86
N LEU A 17 -9.14 -14.42 -0.01
CA LEU A 17 -8.69 -14.22 1.37
C LEU A 17 -8.66 -15.57 2.06
N ALA A 18 -7.65 -15.85 2.88
CA ALA A 18 -7.62 -17.10 3.63
C ALA A 18 -8.82 -17.18 4.59
N ASP A 19 -9.24 -18.41 4.92
CA ASP A 19 -10.40 -18.71 5.82
C ASP A 19 -10.26 -18.14 7.25
N ALA A 20 -9.17 -17.46 7.54
CA ALA A 20 -8.94 -16.83 8.82
C ALA A 20 -9.66 -15.47 8.97
N CYS A 21 -9.90 -14.70 7.90
CA CYS A 21 -10.44 -13.33 8.01
C CYS A 21 -11.75 -13.26 8.83
N ARG A 22 -11.74 -12.52 9.95
CA ARG A 22 -12.95 -12.27 10.75
C ARG A 22 -13.67 -11.05 10.22
N ILE A 23 -14.92 -11.22 9.79
CA ILE A 23 -15.75 -10.13 9.28
C ILE A 23 -16.96 -9.92 10.18
N GLY A 24 -17.06 -8.72 10.77
CA GLY A 24 -18.12 -8.28 11.67
C GLY A 24 -18.90 -7.07 11.13
N VAL A 25 -20.11 -6.87 11.64
CA VAL A 25 -20.90 -5.66 11.37
C VAL A 25 -20.54 -4.62 12.42
N VAL A 26 -20.34 -3.37 11.97
CA VAL A 26 -20.19 -2.22 12.88
C VAL A 26 -21.51 -1.47 12.94
N ASP A 27 -22.05 -1.08 11.77
CA ASP A 27 -23.30 -0.34 11.65
C ASP A 27 -23.99 -0.62 10.27
N PRO A 28 -25.10 0.08 9.91
CA PRO A 28 -25.78 -0.13 8.63
C PRO A 28 -24.97 0.20 7.37
N LYS A 29 -23.84 0.90 7.49
CA LYS A 29 -22.97 1.34 6.39
C LYS A 29 -21.57 0.70 6.45
N HIS A 30 -21.11 0.25 7.61
CA HIS A 30 -19.74 -0.22 7.82
C HIS A 30 -19.63 -1.68 8.30
N ILE A 31 -18.52 -2.31 7.93
CA ILE A 31 -18.07 -3.62 8.42
C ILE A 31 -16.66 -3.50 8.95
N LEU A 32 -16.30 -4.40 9.86
CA LEU A 32 -14.93 -4.59 10.32
C LEU A 32 -14.38 -5.88 9.72
N ILE A 33 -13.21 -5.80 9.09
CA ILE A 33 -12.47 -6.96 8.58
C ILE A 33 -11.17 -7.04 9.37
N ILE A 34 -10.96 -8.17 10.04
CA ILE A 34 -9.73 -8.47 10.78
C ILE A 34 -9.02 -9.62 10.07
N PRO A 35 -8.05 -9.31 9.20
CA PRO A 35 -7.22 -10.34 8.58
C PRO A 35 -6.24 -10.91 9.61
N TRP A 36 -5.94 -12.21 9.51
CA TRP A 36 -4.91 -12.85 10.33
C TRP A 36 -3.56 -12.91 9.64
N LEU A 37 -3.56 -12.90 8.31
CA LEU A 37 -2.37 -12.94 7.50
C LEU A 37 -2.10 -11.56 6.94
N GLU A 38 -0.84 -11.14 6.99
CA GLU A 38 -0.38 -9.90 6.38
C GLU A 38 -0.68 -9.88 4.87
N ALA A 39 -0.57 -11.02 4.19
CA ALA A 39 -0.90 -11.14 2.78
C ALA A 39 -2.36 -10.75 2.46
N ASP A 40 -3.30 -11.09 3.35
CA ASP A 40 -4.72 -10.74 3.21
C ASP A 40 -4.95 -9.26 3.48
N PHE A 41 -4.30 -8.70 4.51
CA PHE A 41 -4.30 -7.26 4.78
C PHE A 41 -3.82 -6.46 3.56
N LEU A 42 -2.67 -6.83 3.00
CA LEU A 42 -2.10 -6.21 1.81
C LEU A 42 -2.93 -6.46 0.55
N ARG A 43 -3.73 -7.54 0.50
CA ARG A 43 -4.66 -7.79 -0.61
C ARG A 43 -5.87 -6.88 -0.51
N LEU A 44 -6.46 -6.75 0.67
CA LEU A 44 -7.57 -5.84 0.97
C LEU A 44 -7.23 -4.40 0.59
N GLN A 45 -6.04 -3.92 0.97
CA GLN A 45 -5.58 -2.56 0.64
C GLN A 45 -5.21 -2.36 -0.84
N SER A 46 -4.85 -3.43 -1.57
CA SER A 46 -4.37 -3.29 -2.97
C SER A 46 -5.40 -2.82 -3.98
N ARG A 47 -6.66 -2.67 -3.57
CA ARG A 47 -7.75 -2.16 -4.40
C ARG A 47 -8.38 -0.96 -3.71
N VAL A 48 -8.54 0.12 -4.46
CA VAL A 48 -9.24 1.34 -3.99
C VAL A 48 -10.70 1.04 -3.66
N GLN A 49 -11.33 0.14 -4.43
CA GLN A 49 -12.75 -0.20 -4.28
C GLN A 49 -12.98 -1.70 -4.51
N TRP A 50 -13.89 -2.24 -3.70
CA TRP A 50 -14.42 -3.59 -3.81
C TRP A 50 -15.90 -3.52 -4.17
N ILE A 51 -16.36 -4.38 -5.07
CA ILE A 51 -17.79 -4.50 -5.37
C ILE A 51 -18.32 -5.72 -4.65
N VAL A 52 -19.23 -5.52 -3.70
CA VAL A 52 -19.87 -6.59 -2.93
C VAL A 52 -21.37 -6.50 -3.15
N ALA A 53 -21.95 -7.53 -3.78
CA ALA A 53 -23.38 -7.54 -4.15
C ALA A 53 -23.84 -6.24 -4.86
N LYS A 54 -23.08 -5.80 -5.89
CA LYS A 54 -23.28 -4.54 -6.63
C LYS A 54 -23.12 -3.25 -5.81
N SER A 55 -22.80 -3.36 -4.53
CA SER A 55 -22.52 -2.20 -3.67
C SER A 55 -21.01 -1.90 -3.67
N PRO A 56 -20.59 -0.68 -4.02
CA PRO A 56 -19.20 -0.29 -3.89
C PRO A 56 -18.84 -0.15 -2.40
N MET A 57 -17.70 -0.74 -2.02
CA MET A 57 -17.14 -0.69 -0.68
C MET A 57 -15.69 -0.21 -0.78
N ARG A 58 -15.31 0.74 0.08
CA ARG A 58 -13.92 1.16 0.26
C ARG A 58 -13.37 0.52 1.52
N ILE A 59 -12.07 0.29 1.52
CA ILE A 59 -11.35 -0.25 2.67
C ILE A 59 -10.49 0.84 3.26
N PHE A 60 -10.61 1.01 4.57
CA PHE A 60 -9.79 1.92 5.35
C PHE A 60 -9.03 1.14 6.41
N GLN A 61 -7.82 1.59 6.68
CA GLN A 61 -7.05 1.07 7.80
C GLN A 61 -7.60 1.66 9.10
N TRP A 62 -7.83 0.79 10.08
CA TRP A 62 -8.23 1.22 11.41
C TRP A 62 -7.07 1.94 12.11
N SER A 63 -7.38 3.05 12.76
CA SER A 63 -6.50 3.79 13.68
C SER A 63 -7.29 4.20 14.92
N ILE A 64 -6.60 4.65 15.97
CA ILE A 64 -7.27 5.14 17.20
C ILE A 64 -8.16 6.35 16.88
N ASP A 65 -7.71 7.20 15.97
CA ASP A 65 -8.41 8.40 15.53
C ASP A 65 -9.26 8.15 14.27
N PHE A 66 -9.65 6.89 14.02
CA PHE A 66 -10.41 6.54 12.82
C PHE A 66 -11.80 7.17 12.83
N ASP A 67 -12.11 7.92 11.78
CA ASP A 67 -13.44 8.47 11.52
C ASP A 67 -13.93 7.99 10.15
N PRO A 68 -15.05 7.24 10.08
CA PRO A 68 -15.58 6.76 8.79
C PRO A 68 -16.08 7.89 7.87
N GLN A 69 -16.20 9.12 8.35
CA GLN A 69 -16.55 10.30 7.55
C GLN A 69 -15.33 11.03 6.98
N ILE A 70 -14.12 10.62 7.34
CA ILE A 70 -12.87 11.26 6.93
C ILE A 70 -11.94 10.21 6.35
N GLU A 71 -11.41 10.45 5.16
CA GLU A 71 -10.43 9.56 4.57
C GLU A 71 -9.01 10.06 4.84
N SER A 72 -8.11 9.10 5.07
CA SER A 72 -6.69 9.39 5.23
C SER A 72 -6.10 9.91 3.92
N ALA A 73 -5.20 10.90 4.03
CA ALA A 73 -4.35 11.31 2.92
C ALA A 73 -3.28 10.26 2.60
N VAL A 74 -3.02 9.33 3.53
CA VAL A 74 -2.15 8.19 3.29
C VAL A 74 -2.94 7.14 2.53
N ALA A 75 -2.48 6.81 1.33
CA ALA A 75 -3.09 5.81 0.46
C ALA A 75 -2.07 4.81 -0.05
N THR A 76 -2.53 3.61 -0.41
CA THR A 76 -1.69 2.62 -1.05
C THR A 76 -1.70 2.76 -2.56
N VAL A 77 -0.52 2.82 -3.18
CA VAL A 77 -0.33 2.97 -4.62
C VAL A 77 0.65 1.94 -5.16
N TRP A 78 0.50 1.58 -6.42
CA TRP A 78 1.50 0.81 -7.15
C TRP A 78 2.47 1.76 -7.84
N VAL A 79 3.76 1.46 -7.72
CA VAL A 79 4.84 2.26 -8.29
C VAL A 79 5.76 1.39 -9.12
N ASN A 80 6.02 1.84 -10.34
CA ASN A 80 6.85 1.14 -11.31
C ASN A 80 8.21 1.83 -11.49
N LEU A 81 9.27 1.03 -11.52
CA LEU A 81 10.65 1.43 -11.78
C LEU A 81 11.11 0.79 -13.11
N PRO A 82 10.78 1.40 -14.26
CA PRO A 82 11.15 0.86 -15.56
C PRO A 82 12.66 0.98 -15.82
N GLY A 83 13.25 -0.05 -16.42
CA GLY A 83 14.66 -0.08 -16.80
C GLY A 83 15.64 -0.08 -15.63
N ILE A 84 15.19 -0.36 -14.40
CA ILE A 84 16.10 -0.45 -13.25
C ILE A 84 17.11 -1.57 -13.48
N ARG A 85 18.36 -1.36 -13.05
CA ARG A 85 19.45 -2.31 -13.31
C ARG A 85 19.24 -3.59 -12.50
N HIS A 86 19.45 -4.75 -13.12
CA HIS A 86 19.16 -6.06 -12.54
C HIS A 86 19.84 -6.31 -11.17
N HIS A 87 21.04 -5.79 -10.94
CA HIS A 87 21.72 -5.93 -9.65
C HIS A 87 21.00 -5.24 -8.48
N LEU A 88 20.01 -4.39 -8.76
CA LEU A 88 19.16 -3.72 -7.75
C LEU A 88 17.82 -4.43 -7.52
N PHE A 89 17.57 -5.59 -8.15
CA PHE A 89 16.29 -6.31 -8.02
C PHE A 89 16.11 -6.98 -6.65
N GLU A 90 17.11 -6.93 -5.78
CA GLU A 90 16.97 -7.39 -4.42
C GLU A 90 15.90 -6.57 -3.68
N LYS A 91 14.91 -7.24 -3.07
CA LYS A 91 13.80 -6.60 -2.32
C LYS A 91 14.31 -5.53 -1.34
N SER A 92 15.39 -5.81 -0.62
CA SER A 92 15.94 -4.87 0.37
C SER A 92 16.52 -3.61 -0.28
N ALA A 93 17.11 -3.72 -1.47
CA ALA A 93 17.64 -2.59 -2.23
C ALA A 93 16.50 -1.74 -2.79
N LEU A 94 15.49 -2.38 -3.39
CA LEU A 94 14.28 -1.72 -3.89
C LEU A 94 13.54 -0.97 -2.77
N PHE A 95 13.39 -1.59 -1.60
CA PHE A 95 12.71 -0.97 -0.46
C PHE A 95 13.52 0.21 0.10
N ARG A 96 14.85 0.12 0.13
CA ARG A 96 15.72 1.24 0.51
C ARG A 96 15.62 2.40 -0.48
N LEU A 97 15.59 2.11 -1.77
CA LEU A 97 15.35 3.11 -2.81
C LEU A 97 13.98 3.76 -2.67
N ALA A 98 12.98 2.99 -2.24
CA ALA A 98 11.59 3.42 -2.14
C ALA A 98 11.22 4.23 -0.89
N LYS A 99 11.93 3.97 0.21
CA LYS A 99 11.67 4.58 1.52
C LYS A 99 11.55 6.12 1.54
N PRO A 100 12.31 6.90 0.75
CA PRO A 100 12.19 8.36 0.79
C PRO A 100 10.83 8.90 0.31
N PHE A 101 10.06 8.10 -0.41
CA PHE A 101 8.80 8.53 -1.01
C PHE A 101 7.56 7.82 -0.47
N GLY A 102 7.74 6.91 0.49
CA GLY A 102 6.64 6.20 1.12
C GLY A 102 7.11 4.99 1.92
N VAL A 103 6.15 4.20 2.39
CA VAL A 103 6.40 2.94 3.07
C VAL A 103 6.21 1.79 2.07
N PRO A 104 7.29 1.13 1.61
CA PRO A 104 7.16 -0.02 0.72
C PRO A 104 6.59 -1.22 1.48
N LEU A 105 5.52 -1.80 0.96
CA LEU A 105 4.77 -2.90 1.58
C LEU A 105 5.14 -4.26 0.97
N LYS A 106 5.07 -4.38 -0.36
CA LYS A 106 5.40 -5.61 -1.09
C LYS A 106 5.85 -5.34 -2.51
N LEU A 107 6.49 -6.33 -3.13
CA LEU A 107 6.68 -6.37 -4.57
C LEU A 107 5.49 -7.08 -5.23
N ASP A 108 5.25 -6.83 -6.50
CA ASP A 108 4.35 -7.68 -7.27
C ASP A 108 4.95 -9.09 -7.47
N ILE A 109 4.11 -10.02 -7.93
CA ILE A 109 4.51 -11.44 -8.10
C ILE A 109 5.65 -11.61 -9.12
N TYR A 110 5.73 -10.74 -10.13
CA TYR A 110 6.72 -10.84 -11.19
C TYR A 110 8.08 -10.28 -10.73
N SER A 111 8.07 -9.13 -10.05
CA SER A 111 9.28 -8.50 -9.51
C SER A 111 9.86 -9.30 -8.34
N SER A 112 9.01 -9.88 -7.50
CA SER A 112 9.46 -10.73 -6.38
C SER A 112 10.15 -12.01 -6.83
N ASN A 113 9.69 -12.61 -7.93
CA ASN A 113 10.26 -13.84 -8.47
C ASN A 113 11.35 -13.60 -9.53
N VAL A 114 11.68 -12.33 -9.82
CA VAL A 114 12.63 -11.96 -10.89
C VAL A 114 12.23 -12.63 -12.20
N ASP A 115 10.97 -12.46 -12.59
CA ASP A 115 10.38 -13.15 -13.75
C ASP A 115 11.12 -12.74 -15.04
N PRO A 116 11.68 -13.69 -15.81
CA PRO A 116 12.43 -13.40 -17.02
C PRO A 116 11.59 -12.81 -18.16
N THR A 117 10.25 -12.86 -18.06
CA THR A 117 9.33 -12.22 -19.02
C THR A 117 9.19 -10.72 -18.79
N ARG A 118 9.55 -10.21 -17.60
CA ARG A 118 9.51 -8.78 -17.23
C ARG A 118 10.83 -8.31 -16.61
N PRO A 119 11.98 -8.53 -17.27
CA PRO A 119 13.30 -8.33 -16.67
C PRO A 119 13.65 -6.86 -16.46
N SER A 120 12.87 -5.94 -17.04
CA SER A 120 13.13 -4.51 -17.06
C SER A 120 12.09 -3.70 -16.27
N MET A 121 11.21 -4.34 -15.50
CA MET A 121 10.16 -3.62 -14.77
C MET A 121 10.03 -4.16 -13.36
N VAL A 122 10.28 -3.28 -12.38
CA VAL A 122 9.97 -3.56 -10.98
C VAL A 122 8.73 -2.80 -10.57
N ARG A 123 7.81 -3.48 -9.90
CA ARG A 123 6.56 -2.92 -9.38
C ARG A 123 6.49 -3.11 -7.87
N ILE A 124 6.35 -2.00 -7.15
CA ILE A 124 6.36 -1.92 -5.69
C ILE A 124 5.00 -1.39 -5.22
N PHE A 125 4.38 -2.10 -4.28
CA PHE A 125 3.18 -1.64 -3.56
C PHE A 125 3.61 -0.82 -2.35
N MET A 126 3.12 0.41 -2.21
CA MET A 126 3.58 1.33 -1.18
C MET A 126 2.45 2.13 -0.56
N GLU A 127 2.58 2.51 0.70
CA GLU A 127 1.81 3.61 1.30
C GLU A 127 2.52 4.94 1.05
N VAL A 128 1.77 5.92 0.56
CA VAL A 128 2.27 7.26 0.24
C VAL A 128 1.35 8.32 0.83
N ASP A 129 1.91 9.46 1.23
CA ASP A 129 1.14 10.60 1.68
C ASP A 129 0.78 11.51 0.49
N LEU A 130 -0.51 11.57 0.15
CA LEU A 130 -1.05 12.35 -0.95
C LEU A 130 -1.14 13.86 -0.66
N ASN A 131 -0.78 14.30 0.55
CA ASN A 131 -0.61 15.73 0.82
C ASN A 131 0.58 16.33 0.06
N HIS A 132 1.51 15.47 -0.37
CA HIS A 132 2.72 15.80 -1.09
C HIS A 132 2.67 15.25 -2.52
N PRO A 133 3.31 15.92 -3.49
CA PRO A 133 3.41 15.39 -4.85
C PRO A 133 4.21 14.09 -4.86
N LEU A 134 3.69 13.07 -5.54
CA LEU A 134 4.40 11.81 -5.72
C LEU A 134 5.62 12.03 -6.63
N PRO A 135 6.77 11.40 -6.34
CA PRO A 135 7.97 11.60 -7.13
C PRO A 135 7.83 10.98 -8.53
N SER A 136 8.49 11.60 -9.51
CA SER A 136 8.61 11.10 -10.89
C SER A 136 9.96 10.44 -11.18
N ARG A 137 10.94 10.56 -10.26
CA ARG A 137 12.26 9.93 -10.36
C ARG A 137 12.94 9.84 -8.99
N VAL A 138 13.87 8.89 -8.84
CA VAL A 138 14.77 8.76 -7.68
C VAL A 138 16.22 8.68 -8.15
N ARG A 139 17.14 9.27 -7.37
CA ARG A 139 18.58 9.15 -7.65
C ARG A 139 19.08 7.84 -7.09
N VAL A 140 19.67 7.01 -7.94
CA VAL A 140 20.33 5.76 -7.56
C VAL A 140 21.83 6.01 -7.51
N ASN A 141 22.44 5.77 -6.35
CA ASN A 141 23.89 5.86 -6.16
C ASN A 141 24.49 4.44 -6.24
N LEU A 142 25.54 4.30 -7.03
CA LEU A 142 26.24 3.04 -7.24
C LEU A 142 27.54 2.99 -6.43
N PRO A 143 28.07 1.80 -6.13
CA PRO A 143 29.31 1.66 -5.35
C PRO A 143 30.53 2.34 -5.98
N ASN A 144 30.54 2.50 -7.29
CA ASN A 144 31.63 3.13 -8.05
C ASN A 144 31.53 4.66 -8.12
N HIS A 145 30.83 5.30 -7.18
CA HIS A 145 30.55 6.74 -7.13
C HIS A 145 29.76 7.30 -8.33
N GLN A 146 29.28 6.45 -9.23
CA GLN A 146 28.37 6.88 -10.29
C GLN A 146 26.95 6.97 -9.74
N SER A 147 26.13 7.82 -10.35
CA SER A 147 24.70 7.89 -10.06
C SER A 147 23.90 8.08 -11.34
N TYR A 148 22.63 7.69 -11.28
CA TYR A 148 21.70 7.94 -12.36
C TYR A 148 20.31 8.25 -11.81
N TRP A 149 19.49 8.93 -12.61
CA TRP A 149 18.08 9.15 -12.30
C TRP A 149 17.27 7.95 -12.79
N GLN A 150 16.66 7.24 -11.86
CA GLN A 150 15.71 6.18 -12.13
C GLN A 150 14.31 6.79 -12.28
N PRO A 151 13.64 6.67 -13.43
CA PRO A 151 12.25 7.08 -13.60
C PRO A 151 11.32 6.30 -12.65
N ILE A 152 10.26 6.97 -12.20
CA ILE A 152 9.20 6.43 -11.35
C ILE A 152 7.86 6.69 -12.07
N ILE A 153 7.05 5.65 -12.22
CA ILE A 153 5.69 5.76 -12.75
C ILE A 153 4.72 5.33 -11.64
N ASN A 154 3.93 6.27 -11.14
CA ASN A 154 2.85 6.01 -10.18
C ASN A 154 1.62 5.55 -10.95
N GLU A 155 1.05 4.40 -10.57
CA GLU A 155 -0.10 3.81 -11.24
C GLU A 155 -1.39 4.28 -10.56
N ASP A 156 -2.17 5.06 -11.31
CA ASP A 156 -3.49 5.60 -10.93
C ASP A 156 -3.62 6.03 -9.45
N PRO A 157 -2.73 6.91 -8.95
CA PRO A 157 -2.83 7.39 -7.58
C PRO A 157 -4.16 8.15 -7.38
N PRO A 158 -4.91 7.89 -6.30
CA PRO A 158 -6.14 8.61 -6.05
C PRO A 158 -5.86 10.08 -5.74
N LEU A 159 -6.76 10.98 -6.17
CA LEU A 159 -6.70 12.39 -5.79
C LEU A 159 -7.16 12.54 -4.33
N TYR A 160 -6.44 13.31 -3.51
CA TYR A 160 -6.90 13.64 -2.16
C TYR A 160 -7.37 15.09 -2.09
N CYS A 161 -8.63 15.31 -1.71
CA CYS A 161 -9.17 16.64 -1.52
C CYS A 161 -8.93 17.13 -0.10
N LYS A 162 -8.07 18.14 0.07
CA LYS A 162 -7.77 18.73 1.39
C LYS A 162 -8.97 19.43 2.04
N ASN A 163 -9.93 19.90 1.22
CA ASN A 163 -11.14 20.57 1.72
C ASN A 163 -12.16 19.59 2.29
N CYS A 164 -12.53 18.55 1.52
CA CYS A 164 -13.53 17.58 1.97
C CYS A 164 -12.93 16.39 2.72
N ARG A 165 -11.59 16.22 2.71
CA ARG A 165 -10.85 15.09 3.31
C ARG A 165 -11.32 13.72 2.79
N HIS A 166 -11.55 13.63 1.48
CA HIS A 166 -11.93 12.38 0.79
C HIS A 166 -11.02 12.15 -0.44
N LEU A 167 -10.78 10.89 -0.76
CA LEU A 167 -10.12 10.43 -1.97
C LEU A 167 -11.07 10.44 -3.17
N GLY A 168 -10.51 10.65 -4.38
CA GLY A 168 -11.22 10.67 -5.65
C GLY A 168 -12.07 11.92 -5.92
N HIS A 169 -12.10 12.89 -5.00
CA HIS A 169 -12.81 14.15 -5.21
C HIS A 169 -11.89 15.21 -5.82
N GLU A 170 -12.26 15.70 -7.00
CA GLU A 170 -11.65 16.88 -7.60
C GLU A 170 -12.33 18.15 -7.07
N ILE A 171 -11.54 19.14 -6.64
CA ILE A 171 -12.01 20.40 -6.04
C ILE A 171 -13.00 21.15 -6.95
N SER A 172 -12.89 20.97 -8.27
CA SER A 172 -13.79 21.53 -9.29
C SER A 172 -15.28 21.25 -9.01
N LYS A 173 -15.62 20.14 -8.37
CA LYS A 173 -17.00 19.75 -8.04
C LYS A 173 -17.48 20.24 -6.67
N TYR A 174 -16.60 20.78 -5.83
CA TYR A 174 -16.95 21.32 -4.51
C TYR A 174 -17.67 22.67 -4.63
N LYS A 175 -17.22 23.54 -5.55
CA LYS A 175 -17.80 24.87 -5.74
C LYS A 175 -19.20 24.85 -6.36
N ALA A 176 -19.58 23.81 -7.09
CA ALA A 176 -20.88 23.71 -7.75
C ALA A 176 -22.06 23.40 -6.79
N LYS A 177 -21.79 22.97 -5.54
CA LYS A 177 -22.84 22.69 -4.55
C LYS A 177 -23.16 23.87 -3.62
N ASN A 178 -22.32 24.90 -3.61
CA ASN A 178 -22.48 26.05 -2.71
C ASN A 178 -22.87 27.35 -3.44
N SER A 179 -23.17 27.30 -4.75
CA SER A 179 -23.47 28.49 -5.57
C SER A 179 -24.95 28.60 -5.97
N SER A 180 -25.88 28.12 -5.15
CA SER A 180 -27.33 28.31 -5.38
C SER A 180 -28.02 28.84 -4.13
N SER A 181 -27.67 30.06 -3.75
CA SER A 181 -28.38 31.05 -2.89
C SER A 181 -27.30 32.09 -2.48
N THR A 182 -27.33 33.38 -2.80
CA THR A 182 -28.41 34.33 -3.03
C THR A 182 -27.83 35.56 -3.78
N HIS A 183 -28.71 36.33 -4.42
CA HIS A 183 -28.52 37.51 -5.28
C HIS A 183 -27.71 38.70 -4.71
N GLU A 184 -26.99 39.38 -5.64
CA GLU A 184 -26.75 40.84 -5.88
C GLU A 184 -26.81 41.87 -4.72
N ALA A 185 -26.03 42.97 -4.64
CA ALA A 185 -25.07 43.67 -5.50
C ALA A 185 -24.26 44.68 -4.64
N GLY A 186 -23.13 45.20 -5.14
CA GLY A 186 -22.55 46.47 -4.65
C GLY A 186 -21.02 46.61 -4.73
N LEU A 187 -20.56 47.45 -5.67
CA LEU A 187 -19.17 47.84 -5.96
C LEU A 187 -18.40 48.51 -4.79
N THR A 188 -17.08 48.27 -4.65
CA THR A 188 -15.99 49.20 -5.06
C THR A 188 -14.62 48.90 -4.42
N GLU A 189 -13.60 49.09 -5.26
CA GLU A 189 -12.23 49.59 -5.01
C GLU A 189 -11.17 48.78 -4.26
N ALA A 190 -10.03 48.73 -4.96
CA ALA A 190 -8.76 48.19 -4.54
C ALA A 190 -7.98 49.19 -3.68
N THR A 191 -7.14 48.69 -2.79
CA THR A 191 -5.83 49.30 -2.49
C THR A 191 -4.91 48.29 -1.81
N SER A 192 -3.65 48.37 -2.22
CA SER A 192 -2.49 47.60 -1.77
C SER A 192 -2.06 47.93 -0.34
N SER A 193 -1.54 46.94 0.38
CA SER A 193 -0.16 47.00 0.96
C SER A 193 0.19 45.70 1.68
N LEU A 194 1.46 45.32 1.49
CA LEU A 194 2.18 44.29 2.23
C LEU A 194 2.32 44.73 3.69
N ASP A 195 2.17 43.80 4.63
CA ASP A 195 3.05 43.76 5.79
C ASP A 195 3.17 42.36 6.39
N THR A 196 4.42 42.00 6.65
CA THR A 196 4.92 40.73 7.16
C THR A 196 5.17 40.87 8.65
N ILE A 197 4.57 40.03 9.51
CA ILE A 197 5.03 39.80 10.90
C ILE A 197 4.87 38.30 11.25
N PRO A 198 5.82 37.68 11.99
CA PRO A 198 6.22 36.28 11.80
C PRO A 198 5.52 35.23 12.69
N GLN A 199 5.68 33.97 12.27
CA GLN A 199 5.20 32.74 12.91
C GLN A 199 5.62 32.58 14.39
N PRO A 200 4.73 32.06 15.26
CA PRO A 200 5.12 31.49 16.55
C PRO A 200 5.73 30.09 16.39
N THR A 201 6.90 29.89 16.98
CA THR A 201 7.61 28.62 17.11
C THR A 201 6.91 27.74 18.15
N ILE A 202 6.49 26.52 17.79
CA ILE A 202 6.07 25.47 18.74
C ILE A 202 6.97 24.24 18.55
N PRO A 203 7.49 23.60 19.63
CA PRO A 203 8.51 22.55 19.55
C PRO A 203 8.06 21.26 18.84
N GLN A 204 8.91 20.74 17.95
CA GLN A 204 8.73 19.42 17.36
C GLN A 204 9.00 18.32 18.40
N THR A 205 7.93 17.70 18.90
CA THR A 205 8.04 16.43 19.64
C THR A 205 7.62 15.30 18.70
N LYS A 206 8.57 14.43 18.33
CA LYS A 206 8.33 13.25 17.49
C LYS A 206 7.39 12.26 18.19
N PRO A 207 6.31 11.78 17.57
CA PRO A 207 5.70 10.52 17.96
C PRO A 207 6.57 9.38 17.43
N SER A 208 7.22 8.68 18.36
CA SER A 208 7.86 7.39 18.09
C SER A 208 6.78 6.36 17.77
N LEU A 209 6.68 5.93 16.50
CA LEU A 209 5.90 4.75 16.10
C LEU A 209 6.66 3.49 16.56
N SER A 210 6.51 3.15 17.84
CA SER A 210 6.86 1.82 18.34
C SER A 210 5.85 0.82 17.80
N LEU A 211 6.30 -0.01 16.85
CA LEU A 211 5.62 -1.18 16.34
C LEU A 211 5.32 -2.11 17.54
N TYR A 212 4.07 -2.18 18.00
CA TYR A 212 3.70 -3.12 19.06
C TYR A 212 3.84 -4.55 18.53
N LYS A 213 4.86 -5.26 19.02
CA LYS A 213 4.96 -6.72 18.93
C LYS A 213 3.79 -7.32 19.70
N VAL A 214 2.83 -7.90 18.99
CA VAL A 214 1.81 -8.75 19.59
C VAL A 214 2.49 -10.06 19.99
N HIS A 215 2.64 -10.29 21.29
CA HIS A 215 3.03 -11.61 21.79
C HIS A 215 1.84 -12.58 21.65
N PRO A 216 2.05 -13.81 21.18
CA PRO A 216 1.01 -14.83 21.19
C PRO A 216 0.68 -15.24 22.65
N PRO A 217 -0.59 -15.54 22.96
CA PRO A 217 -0.97 -16.01 24.29
C PRO A 217 -0.32 -17.36 24.58
N ALA A 218 0.17 -17.51 25.81
CA ALA A 218 0.75 -18.74 26.33
C ALA A 218 -0.31 -19.85 26.47
N ASN A 219 0.12 -21.06 26.13
CA ASN A 219 -0.46 -22.38 26.41
C ASN A 219 -1.68 -22.84 25.60
N SER A 220 -1.43 -23.77 24.67
CA SER A 220 -1.94 -25.13 24.84
C SER A 220 -0.99 -26.14 24.17
N SER A 221 -0.65 -27.16 24.96
CA SER A 221 0.22 -28.27 24.66
C SER A 221 -0.39 -29.22 23.64
N HIS A 222 0.29 -29.44 22.50
CA HIS A 222 0.19 -30.69 21.75
C HIS A 222 1.56 -31.09 21.21
N SER A 223 1.91 -32.34 21.51
CA SER A 223 3.18 -33.03 21.34
C SER A 223 3.51 -33.37 19.88
N LEU A 224 4.76 -33.08 19.51
CA LEU A 224 5.68 -33.77 18.59
C LEU A 224 5.13 -34.84 17.61
N LEU A 225 5.42 -34.63 16.32
CA LEU A 225 6.08 -35.65 15.47
C LEU A 225 7.00 -34.94 14.46
N LYS A 226 8.31 -34.96 14.75
CA LYS A 226 9.38 -34.53 13.83
C LYS A 226 9.63 -35.66 12.82
N SER A 227 9.33 -35.43 11.55
CA SER A 227 9.88 -36.24 10.45
C SER A 227 11.06 -35.51 9.83
N LYS A 228 12.27 -35.96 10.14
CA LYS A 228 13.51 -35.56 9.45
C LYS A 228 13.49 -36.20 8.06
N ARG A 229 13.46 -35.38 6.99
CA ARG A 229 13.94 -35.82 5.67
C ARG A 229 15.31 -35.20 5.43
N GLN A 230 16.31 -36.06 5.49
CA GLN A 230 17.71 -35.79 5.15
C GLN A 230 17.83 -35.85 3.62
N CYS A 231 18.29 -34.77 2.99
CA CYS A 231 18.64 -34.79 1.57
C CYS A 231 19.94 -35.57 1.39
N HIS A 232 19.89 -36.70 0.67
CA HIS A 232 21.09 -37.42 0.22
C HIS A 232 21.48 -36.93 -1.17
N LEU A 233 22.71 -36.41 -1.30
CA LEU A 233 23.40 -36.24 -2.58
C LEU A 233 23.78 -37.63 -3.15
N PRO A 234 23.59 -37.90 -4.45
CA PRO A 234 24.15 -39.09 -5.07
C PRO A 234 25.65 -38.90 -5.35
N LYS A 235 26.46 -39.86 -4.88
CA LYS A 235 27.89 -40.00 -5.16
C LYS A 235 28.09 -40.62 -6.56
N SER A 236 29.11 -40.14 -7.26
CA SER A 236 29.65 -40.70 -8.48
C SER A 236 30.46 -41.98 -8.23
N SER A 237 30.30 -42.98 -9.10
CA SER A 237 31.32 -44.01 -9.38
C SER A 237 30.96 -44.84 -10.62
N THR A 238 31.75 -44.68 -11.69
CA THR A 238 32.13 -45.69 -12.71
C THR A 238 32.98 -46.81 -12.04
N PRO A 239 33.36 -47.97 -12.63
CA PRO A 239 33.41 -48.33 -14.07
C PRO A 239 33.19 -49.85 -14.45
N LEU A 240 33.51 -50.13 -15.73
CA LEU A 240 34.03 -51.37 -16.35
C LEU A 240 33.06 -52.39 -16.99
N GLY A 241 33.32 -52.68 -18.27
CA GLY A 241 32.87 -53.89 -18.95
C GLY A 241 32.83 -53.80 -20.48
N GLY A 242 33.99 -53.93 -21.16
CA GLY A 242 34.03 -54.58 -22.49
C GLY A 242 33.95 -56.12 -22.33
N PRO A 243 33.96 -56.97 -23.38
CA PRO A 243 34.48 -56.74 -24.74
C PRO A 243 33.57 -57.20 -25.92
N ASN A 244 33.89 -56.69 -27.13
CA ASN A 244 33.97 -57.27 -28.52
C ASN A 244 33.21 -58.56 -28.94
N PRO A 245 33.01 -58.86 -30.25
CA PRO A 245 33.84 -58.52 -31.43
C PRO A 245 33.33 -57.44 -32.39
#